data_AF-A0A917J5D3-F1
#
_entry.id   AF-A0A917J5D3-F1
#
_cell.length_a   1.000
_cell.length_b   1.000
_cell.length_c   1.000
_cell.angle_alpha   90.00
_cell.angle_beta   90.00
_cell.angle_gamma   90.00
#
_symmetry.space_group_name_H-M   'P 1'
#
loop_
_entity.id
_entity.type
_entity.pdbx_description
1 polymer ?
#
loop_
_entity_poly.entity_id
_entity_poly.type
_entity_poly.pdbx_seq_one_letter_code
_entity_poly.pdbx_strand_id
1 'polypeptide(L)'
;MSNADKLKALKLTIDKIDKDFGKGSVMMMNERADKEMEVVSTGSIGLDLALGIGGLPKGRIIEIYGPESSGKTTLSTHVIAEAQKKGGICAIVDAEHAFDSAYARKLGVDVDSLLISQPDYGEQALEIADRLILSGALDVVVIDSVAALVPKGELEGEMGDSKMGLQARLMSQALRKLTATISKTNTVCIFINQLREKIGVMFGNPETTTGGNALKFYASVRLDIRRSTQIKDGDEAIGNRVKVKVVKNKVAPPFRSTEFDIIFGEGISKVGEIIDMGVELGIIQKSGSWFSYDSNKLGQGREAVKQLIMDNPELAAEIEGKIRAKVAAVQSGAAEVKPAAAAAAAAEA
;
A
#
# COMPACT_ATOMS: atom_id res chain seq x y z
N MET A 1 32.06 -31.38 -25.73
CA MET A 1 31.63 -31.65 -24.34
C MET A 1 30.23 -32.21 -24.37
N SER A 2 30.01 -33.38 -23.79
CA SER A 2 28.66 -33.94 -23.62
C SER A 2 27.84 -33.07 -22.65
N ASN A 3 26.51 -33.18 -22.66
CA ASN A 3 25.68 -32.48 -21.68
C ASN A 3 26.02 -32.88 -20.24
N ALA A 4 26.47 -34.12 -20.01
CA ALA A 4 26.92 -34.58 -18.70
C ALA A 4 28.18 -33.83 -18.21
N ASP A 5 29.13 -33.58 -19.11
CA ASP A 5 30.35 -32.83 -18.77
C ASP A 5 30.04 -31.37 -18.43
N LYS A 6 29.11 -30.74 -19.16
CA LYS A 6 28.64 -29.37 -18.89
C LYS A 6 27.97 -29.27 -17.52
N LEU A 7 27.10 -30.22 -17.17
CA LEU A 7 26.42 -30.25 -15.87
C LEU A 7 27.40 -30.48 -14.72
N LYS A 8 28.40 -31.34 -14.90
CA LYS A 8 29.44 -31.58 -13.89
C LYS A 8 30.29 -30.32 -13.65
N ALA A 9 30.71 -29.64 -14.71
CA ALA A 9 31.45 -28.38 -14.61
C ALA A 9 30.62 -27.26 -13.97
N LEU A 10 29.32 -27.17 -14.33
CA LEU A 10 28.39 -26.24 -13.71
C LEU A 10 28.24 -26.50 -12.21
N LYS A 11 28.06 -27.76 -11.80
CA LYS A 11 27.92 -28.13 -10.38
C LYS A 11 29.15 -27.76 -9.56
N LEU A 12 30.36 -28.06 -10.06
CA LEU A 12 31.61 -27.65 -9.41
C LEU A 12 31.73 -26.13 -9.28
N THR A 13 31.22 -25.39 -10.26
CA THR A 13 31.21 -23.93 -10.25
C THR A 13 30.23 -23.40 -9.20
N ILE A 14 29.02 -23.98 -9.10
CA ILE A 14 28.02 -23.64 -8.07
C ILE A 14 28.59 -23.95 -6.67
N ASP A 15 29.17 -25.13 -6.47
CA ASP A 15 29.77 -25.52 -5.17
C ASP A 15 30.90 -24.55 -4.75
N LYS A 16 31.71 -24.09 -5.72
CA LYS A 16 32.74 -23.08 -5.47
C LYS A 16 32.13 -21.73 -5.11
N ILE A 17 31.10 -21.30 -5.83
CA ILE A 17 30.39 -20.04 -5.53
C ILE A 17 29.77 -20.08 -4.13
N ASP A 18 29.14 -21.18 -3.75
CA ASP A 18 28.57 -21.34 -2.40
C ASP A 18 29.64 -21.32 -1.30
N LYS A 19 30.84 -21.84 -1.58
CA LYS A 19 31.98 -21.77 -0.65
C LYS A 19 32.52 -20.34 -0.52
N ASP A 20 32.62 -19.61 -1.63
CA ASP A 20 33.23 -18.28 -1.67
C ASP A 20 32.27 -17.19 -1.17
N PHE A 21 30.96 -17.33 -1.41
CA PHE A 21 29.94 -16.28 -1.16
C PHE A 21 28.84 -16.68 -0.17
N GLY A 22 28.85 -17.93 0.32
CA GLY A 22 27.87 -18.48 1.26
C GLY A 22 26.78 -19.30 0.57
N LYS A 23 26.22 -20.28 1.30
CA LYS A 23 25.20 -21.20 0.77
C LYS A 23 23.97 -20.46 0.24
N GLY A 24 23.51 -20.87 -0.94
CA GLY A 24 22.32 -20.30 -1.58
C GLY A 24 22.61 -19.01 -2.35
N SER A 25 23.89 -18.69 -2.59
CA SER A 25 24.29 -17.57 -3.44
C SER A 25 23.90 -17.81 -4.91
N VAL A 26 23.96 -19.07 -5.35
CA VAL A 26 23.45 -19.51 -6.66
C VAL A 26 22.70 -20.81 -6.45
N MET A 27 21.45 -20.86 -6.90
CA MET A 27 20.59 -22.05 -6.83
C MET A 27 19.76 -22.17 -8.10
N MET A 28 19.28 -23.38 -8.41
CA MET A 28 18.35 -23.53 -9.53
C MET A 28 17.01 -22.89 -9.17
N MET A 29 16.35 -22.28 -10.16
CA MET A 29 15.10 -21.54 -9.92
C MET A 29 13.99 -22.44 -9.37
N ASN A 30 13.95 -23.71 -9.80
CA ASN A 30 12.99 -24.73 -9.34
C ASN A 30 13.32 -25.32 -7.96
N GLU A 31 14.51 -25.05 -7.41
CA GLU A 31 14.91 -25.47 -6.06
C GLU A 31 14.50 -24.44 -5.00
N ARG A 32 14.08 -23.22 -5.42
CA ARG A 32 13.34 -22.34 -4.51
C ARG A 32 12.03 -23.03 -4.19
N ALA A 33 11.82 -23.37 -2.92
CA ALA A 33 10.48 -23.70 -2.45
C ALA A 33 9.53 -22.60 -2.93
N ASP A 34 8.39 -22.97 -3.51
CA ASP A 34 7.26 -22.07 -3.78
C ASP A 34 6.76 -21.54 -2.44
N LYS A 35 7.50 -20.60 -1.85
CA LYS A 35 7.03 -19.84 -0.71
C LYS A 35 6.04 -18.84 -1.27
N GLU A 36 4.77 -19.03 -0.94
CA GLU A 36 3.78 -17.99 -1.09
C GLU A 36 4.35 -16.68 -0.50
N MET A 37 4.24 -15.63 -1.28
CA MET A 37 4.79 -14.34 -0.90
C MET A 37 3.97 -13.79 0.26
N GLU A 38 4.62 -13.63 1.41
CA GLU A 38 3.99 -13.05 2.58
C GLU A 38 3.59 -11.59 2.33
N VAL A 39 2.44 -11.19 2.87
CA VAL A 39 1.87 -9.85 2.69
C VAL A 39 1.36 -9.27 4.00
N VAL A 40 1.32 -7.94 4.06
CA VAL A 40 0.63 -7.16 5.10
C VAL A 40 -0.60 -6.50 4.47
N SER A 41 -1.78 -6.65 5.09
CA SER A 41 -3.01 -6.02 4.59
C SER A 41 -2.86 -4.50 4.61
N THR A 42 -3.50 -3.83 3.65
CA THR A 42 -3.58 -2.37 3.60
C THR A 42 -4.64 -1.78 4.51
N GLY A 43 -5.48 -2.62 5.14
CA GLY A 43 -6.68 -2.20 5.86
C GLY A 43 -7.86 -1.88 4.93
N SER A 44 -7.65 -1.87 3.61
CA SER A 44 -8.69 -1.74 2.58
C SER A 44 -8.87 -3.07 1.85
N ILE A 45 -10.10 -3.59 1.83
CA ILE A 45 -10.42 -4.84 1.12
C ILE A 45 -10.22 -4.64 -0.38
N GLY A 46 -10.71 -3.53 -0.92
CA GLY A 46 -10.61 -3.21 -2.33
C GLY A 46 -9.16 -3.05 -2.78
N LEU A 47 -8.29 -2.45 -1.96
CA LEU A 47 -6.89 -2.27 -2.29
C LEU A 47 -6.10 -3.57 -2.23
N ASP A 48 -6.34 -4.41 -1.22
CA ASP A 48 -5.74 -5.75 -1.12
C ASP A 48 -6.04 -6.60 -2.36
N LEU A 49 -7.28 -6.51 -2.86
CA LEU A 49 -7.71 -7.19 -4.09
C LEU A 49 -7.13 -6.55 -5.36
N ALA A 50 -7.04 -5.22 -5.41
CA ALA A 50 -6.40 -4.49 -6.51
C ALA A 50 -4.89 -4.80 -6.60
N LEU A 51 -4.24 -5.09 -5.47
CA LEU A 51 -2.84 -5.53 -5.42
C LEU A 51 -2.66 -6.95 -5.97
N GLY A 52 -3.72 -7.77 -5.99
CA GLY A 52 -3.75 -9.11 -6.59
C GLY A 52 -3.06 -10.21 -5.77
N ILE A 53 -2.36 -9.85 -4.70
CA ILE A 53 -1.73 -10.78 -3.74
C ILE A 53 -2.28 -10.61 -2.32
N GLY A 54 -3.34 -9.81 -2.15
CA GLY A 54 -4.02 -9.66 -0.85
C GLY A 54 -3.36 -8.68 0.13
N GLY A 55 -2.37 -7.89 -0.31
CA GLY A 55 -1.71 -6.89 0.52
C GLY A 55 -0.38 -6.41 -0.03
N LEU A 56 0.37 -5.66 0.77
CA LEU A 56 1.72 -5.20 0.45
C LEU A 56 2.74 -6.33 0.65
N PRO A 57 3.62 -6.61 -0.32
CA PRO A 57 4.57 -7.71 -0.24
C PRO A 57 5.67 -7.44 0.78
N LYS A 58 5.90 -8.39 1.69
CA LYS A 58 7.03 -8.40 2.62
C LYS A 58 8.38 -8.41 1.88
N GLY A 59 9.37 -7.78 2.50
CA GLY A 59 10.73 -7.67 1.95
C GLY A 59 10.84 -6.77 0.72
N ARG A 60 9.92 -5.82 0.55
CA ARG A 60 9.87 -4.91 -0.61
C ARG A 60 9.69 -3.46 -0.22
N ILE A 61 10.13 -2.60 -1.13
CA ILE A 61 9.90 -1.15 -1.09
C ILE A 61 8.55 -0.83 -1.76
N ILE A 62 7.75 -0.02 -1.09
CA ILE A 62 6.45 0.48 -1.53
C ILE A 62 6.52 2.00 -1.56
N GLU A 63 6.00 2.63 -2.61
CA GLU A 63 5.83 4.10 -2.65
C GLU A 63 4.34 4.44 -2.67
N ILE A 64 3.90 5.27 -1.73
CA ILE A 64 2.55 5.82 -1.67
C ILE A 64 2.66 7.32 -1.92
N TYR A 65 2.11 7.78 -3.03
CA TYR A 65 2.23 9.17 -3.43
C TYR A 65 0.90 9.76 -3.90
N GLY A 66 0.79 11.08 -3.84
CA GLY A 66 -0.43 11.78 -4.20
C GLY A 66 -0.45 13.20 -3.66
N PRO A 67 -1.52 13.97 -3.96
CA PRO A 67 -1.71 15.32 -3.45
C PRO A 67 -1.70 15.39 -1.92
N GLU A 68 -1.55 16.59 -1.37
CA GLU A 68 -1.77 16.83 0.06
C GLU A 68 -3.18 16.41 0.46
N SER A 69 -3.34 15.96 1.71
CA SER A 69 -4.62 15.51 2.27
C SER A 69 -5.34 14.40 1.47
N SER A 70 -4.63 13.65 0.62
CA SER A 70 -5.22 12.54 -0.14
C SER A 70 -5.39 11.25 0.66
N GLY A 71 -4.83 11.17 1.87
CA GLY A 71 -4.90 9.99 2.74
C GLY A 71 -3.65 9.10 2.76
N LYS A 72 -2.49 9.58 2.27
CA LYS A 72 -1.22 8.83 2.25
C LYS A 72 -0.81 8.31 3.64
N THR A 73 -0.77 9.21 4.62
CA THR A 73 -0.42 8.89 6.01
C THR A 73 -1.49 7.97 6.61
N THR A 74 -2.78 8.28 6.46
CA THR A 74 -3.88 7.41 6.90
C THR A 74 -3.76 5.97 6.39
N LEU A 75 -3.51 5.78 5.09
CA LEU A 75 -3.32 4.46 4.48
C LEU A 75 -2.10 3.73 5.07
N SER A 76 -0.99 4.44 5.26
CA SER A 76 0.23 3.85 5.84
C SER A 76 0.02 3.47 7.32
N THR A 77 -0.72 4.29 8.06
CA THR A 77 -1.11 4.02 9.45
C THR A 77 -2.03 2.79 9.55
N HIS A 78 -2.94 2.58 8.60
CA HIS A 78 -3.73 1.33 8.55
C HIS A 78 -2.86 0.10 8.28
N VAL A 79 -1.84 0.19 7.41
CA VAL A 79 -0.89 -0.92 7.22
C VAL A 79 -0.17 -1.25 8.52
N ILE A 80 0.25 -0.24 9.28
CA ILE A 80 0.87 -0.42 10.61
C ILE A 80 -0.11 -1.12 11.56
N ALA A 81 -1.36 -0.65 11.65
CA ALA A 81 -2.37 -1.26 12.50
C ALA A 81 -2.61 -2.75 12.13
N GLU A 82 -2.69 -3.07 10.84
CA GLU A 82 -2.85 -4.45 10.37
C GLU A 82 -1.63 -5.34 10.65
N ALA A 83 -0.43 -4.79 10.60
CA ALA A 83 0.78 -5.51 11.00
C ALA A 83 0.82 -5.77 12.52
N GLN A 84 0.52 -4.76 13.34
CA GLN A 84 0.49 -4.88 14.80
C GLN A 84 -0.59 -5.85 15.28
N LYS A 85 -1.76 -5.89 14.64
CA LYS A 85 -2.82 -6.89 14.91
C LYS A 85 -2.33 -8.34 14.78
N LYS A 86 -1.32 -8.56 13.93
CA LYS A 86 -0.68 -9.88 13.74
C LYS A 86 0.54 -10.09 14.65
N GLY A 87 0.76 -9.21 15.62
CA GLY A 87 1.91 -9.22 16.53
C GLY A 87 3.21 -8.68 15.90
N GLY A 88 3.14 -8.02 14.76
CA GLY A 88 4.30 -7.47 14.07
C GLY A 88 4.82 -6.18 14.69
N ILE A 89 6.13 -5.96 14.60
CA ILE A 89 6.77 -4.74 15.11
C ILE A 89 6.82 -3.71 13.99
N CYS A 90 6.47 -2.46 14.30
CA CYS A 90 6.39 -1.38 13.32
C CYS A 90 7.22 -0.17 13.74
N ALA A 91 7.67 0.60 12.75
CA ALA A 91 8.36 1.87 12.96
C ALA A 91 7.89 2.97 12.00
N ILE A 92 7.92 4.22 12.48
CA ILE A 92 7.74 5.42 11.67
C ILE A 92 8.99 6.30 11.77
N VAL A 93 9.51 6.70 10.62
CA VAL A 93 10.47 7.78 10.48
C VAL A 93 9.71 9.01 10.00
N ASP A 94 9.32 9.85 10.95
CA ASP A 94 8.53 11.07 10.76
C ASP A 94 9.46 12.26 10.50
N ALA A 95 9.86 12.40 9.24
CA ALA A 95 10.65 13.53 8.76
C ALA A 95 9.80 14.80 8.57
N GLU A 96 8.47 14.68 8.47
CA GLU A 96 7.56 15.85 8.41
C GLU A 96 7.25 16.44 9.80
N HIS A 97 7.63 15.76 10.89
CA HIS A 97 7.29 16.13 12.27
C HIS A 97 5.77 16.35 12.48
N ALA A 98 4.95 15.58 11.76
CA ALA A 98 3.51 15.78 11.66
C ALA A 98 2.70 14.56 12.13
N PHE A 99 3.34 13.56 12.73
CA PHE A 99 2.64 12.35 13.17
C PHE A 99 1.69 12.61 14.35
N ASP A 100 0.40 12.36 14.13
CA ASP A 100 -0.63 12.43 15.17
C ASP A 100 -0.87 11.05 15.81
N SER A 101 -0.31 10.87 17.01
CA SER A 101 -0.46 9.66 17.80
C SER A 101 -1.90 9.41 18.29
N ALA A 102 -2.68 10.46 18.56
CA ALA A 102 -4.06 10.32 19.01
C ALA A 102 -4.95 9.81 17.87
N TYR A 103 -4.75 10.34 16.66
CA TYR A 103 -5.42 9.84 15.47
C TYR A 103 -4.99 8.40 15.13
N ALA A 104 -3.68 8.09 15.19
CA ALA A 104 -3.19 6.74 14.95
C ALA A 104 -3.82 5.69 15.90
N ARG A 105 -3.98 6.03 17.18
CA ARG A 105 -4.66 5.16 18.16
C ARG A 105 -6.11 4.87 17.77
N LYS A 106 -6.84 5.87 17.25
CA LYS A 106 -8.21 5.68 16.73
C LYS A 106 -8.26 4.75 15.52
N LEU A 107 -7.21 4.75 14.69
CA LEU A 107 -7.07 3.83 13.56
C LEU A 107 -6.68 2.40 13.96
N GLY A 108 -6.50 2.14 15.26
CA GLY A 108 -6.16 0.83 15.80
C GLY A 108 -4.66 0.55 15.87
N VAL A 109 -3.81 1.58 15.79
CA VAL A 109 -2.37 1.45 16.06
C VAL A 109 -2.16 1.35 17.57
N ASP A 110 -1.36 0.37 17.98
CA ASP A 110 -0.79 0.33 19.31
C ASP A 110 0.40 1.29 19.37
N VAL A 111 0.13 2.53 19.76
CA VAL A 111 1.11 3.61 19.82
C VAL A 111 2.20 3.33 20.87
N ASP A 112 1.88 2.55 21.90
CA ASP A 112 2.80 2.30 23.02
C ASP A 112 3.92 1.31 22.61
N SER A 113 3.67 0.49 21.57
CA SER A 113 4.66 -0.40 20.95
C SER A 113 5.20 0.08 19.59
N LEU A 114 4.75 1.26 19.12
CA LEU A 114 5.19 1.82 17.85
C LEU A 114 6.53 2.55 18.02
N LEU A 115 7.55 2.15 17.26
CA LEU A 115 8.82 2.87 17.23
C LEU A 115 8.65 4.16 16.41
N ILE A 116 9.07 5.29 16.94
CA ILE A 116 9.08 6.58 16.24
C ILE A 116 10.47 7.19 16.24
N SER A 117 10.86 7.75 15.09
CA SER A 117 12.06 8.56 14.93
C SER A 117 11.70 9.85 14.24
N GLN A 118 12.15 10.97 14.79
CA GLN A 118 12.01 12.31 14.23
C GLN A 118 13.40 12.86 13.90
N PRO A 119 13.93 12.55 12.70
CA PRO A 119 15.30 12.90 12.32
C PRO A 119 15.44 14.38 11.93
N ASP A 120 16.63 14.92 12.15
CA ASP A 120 17.01 16.29 11.80
C ASP A 120 17.29 16.47 10.30
N TYR A 121 17.76 15.42 9.62
CA TYR A 121 18.14 15.46 8.20
C TYR A 121 18.00 14.11 7.48
N GLY A 122 17.98 14.14 6.15
CA GLY A 122 17.66 13.01 5.28
C GLY A 122 18.62 11.82 5.41
N GLU A 123 19.93 12.05 5.50
CA GLU A 123 20.91 10.97 5.72
C GLU A 123 20.65 10.24 7.03
N GLN A 124 20.40 10.97 8.12
CA GLN A 124 20.11 10.40 9.44
C GLN A 124 18.82 9.58 9.41
N ALA A 125 17.76 10.11 8.79
CA ALA A 125 16.49 9.41 8.61
C ALA A 125 16.67 8.03 7.93
N LEU A 126 17.42 8.01 6.83
CA LEU A 126 17.65 6.80 6.03
C LEU A 126 18.60 5.82 6.72
N GLU A 127 19.56 6.32 7.50
CA GLU A 127 20.46 5.47 8.30
C GLU A 127 19.74 4.85 9.50
N ILE A 128 18.87 5.60 10.18
CA ILE A 128 18.00 5.07 11.24
C ILE A 128 17.11 3.96 10.66
N ALA A 129 16.46 4.21 9.52
CA ALA A 129 15.66 3.21 8.84
C ALA A 129 16.47 1.95 8.50
N ASP A 130 17.67 2.09 7.92
CA ASP A 130 18.51 0.93 7.56
C ASP A 130 18.92 0.10 8.78
N ARG A 131 19.34 0.76 9.87
CA ARG A 131 19.72 0.07 11.13
C ARG A 131 18.55 -0.64 11.77
N LEU A 132 17.39 0.00 11.79
CA LEU A 132 16.15 -0.56 12.28
C LEU A 132 15.77 -1.82 11.47
N ILE A 133 15.77 -1.73 10.15
CA ILE A 133 15.45 -2.87 9.26
C ILE A 133 16.49 -3.98 9.44
N LEU A 134 17.78 -3.66 9.51
CA LEU A 134 18.89 -4.61 9.65
C LEU A 134 18.80 -5.45 10.94
N SER A 135 18.11 -4.97 11.98
CA SER A 135 17.85 -5.75 13.19
C SER A 135 17.07 -7.05 12.92
N GLY A 136 16.34 -7.12 11.80
CA GLY A 136 15.49 -8.26 11.46
C GLY A 136 14.20 -8.36 12.25
N ALA A 137 13.94 -7.43 13.16
CA ALA A 137 12.76 -7.45 14.04
C ALA A 137 11.53 -6.73 13.46
N LEU A 138 11.71 -5.85 12.47
CA LEU A 138 10.63 -5.02 11.94
C LEU A 138 9.86 -5.69 10.80
N ASP A 139 8.54 -5.70 10.92
CA ASP A 139 7.61 -6.11 9.87
C ASP A 139 7.28 -4.96 8.91
N VAL A 140 7.08 -3.75 9.44
CA VAL A 140 6.74 -2.56 8.65
C VAL A 140 7.54 -1.34 9.11
N VAL A 141 8.09 -0.59 8.16
CA VAL A 141 8.65 0.74 8.41
C VAL A 141 8.05 1.73 7.43
N VAL A 142 7.59 2.88 7.93
CA VAL A 142 7.08 3.99 7.13
C VAL A 142 8.03 5.16 7.22
N ILE A 143 8.40 5.75 6.09
CA ILE A 143 9.18 6.99 6.00
C ILE A 143 8.25 8.08 5.48
N ASP A 144 7.88 9.01 6.36
CA ASP A 144 6.95 10.11 6.10
C ASP A 144 7.67 11.46 6.24
N SER A 145 8.13 12.10 5.16
CA SER A 145 8.01 11.73 3.75
C SER A 145 9.32 11.95 3.00
N VAL A 146 9.42 11.40 1.77
CA VAL A 146 10.58 11.61 0.89
C VAL A 146 10.87 13.10 0.65
N ALA A 147 9.83 13.92 0.57
CA ALA A 147 9.98 15.35 0.31
C ALA A 147 10.73 16.06 1.45
N ALA A 148 10.55 15.58 2.69
CA ALA A 148 11.17 16.10 3.90
C ALA A 148 12.56 15.51 4.20
N LEU A 149 13.05 14.57 3.38
CA LEU A 149 14.42 14.05 3.50
C LEU A 149 15.43 15.05 2.95
N VAL A 150 15.60 16.18 3.64
CA VAL A 150 16.52 17.26 3.25
C VAL A 150 17.95 16.86 3.59
N PRO A 151 18.89 16.82 2.63
CA PRO A 151 20.28 16.48 2.91
C PRO A 151 20.92 17.44 3.91
N LYS A 152 21.80 16.94 4.78
CA LYS A 152 22.50 17.76 5.80
C LYS A 152 23.16 19.00 5.20
N GLY A 153 23.85 18.82 4.07
CA GLY A 153 24.53 19.93 3.40
C GLY A 153 23.58 21.00 2.86
N GLU A 154 22.31 20.67 2.58
CA GLU A 154 21.29 21.65 2.19
C GLU A 154 20.79 22.44 3.40
N LEU A 155 20.59 21.78 4.54
CA LEU A 155 20.18 22.43 5.80
C LEU A 155 21.24 23.37 6.39
N GLU A 156 22.51 23.02 6.26
CA GLU A 156 23.64 23.86 6.71
C GLU A 156 23.99 24.99 5.72
N GLY A 157 23.38 25.00 4.53
CA GLY A 157 23.59 26.04 3.53
C GLY A 157 22.75 27.29 3.76
N GLU A 158 23.02 28.35 2.99
CA GLU A 158 22.18 29.54 3.01
C GLU A 158 20.97 29.39 2.09
N MET A 159 19.86 30.08 2.42
CA MET A 159 18.69 30.10 1.55
C MET A 159 19.06 30.72 0.19
N GLY A 160 18.91 29.94 -0.89
CA GLY A 160 19.29 30.34 -2.24
C GLY A 160 20.54 29.63 -2.77
N ASP A 161 21.27 28.89 -1.94
CA ASP A 161 22.37 28.04 -2.40
C ASP A 161 21.89 26.96 -3.37
N SER A 162 22.45 26.94 -4.57
CA SER A 162 22.10 25.95 -5.59
C SER A 162 22.85 24.64 -5.37
N LYS A 163 22.20 23.67 -4.72
CA LYS A 163 22.70 22.28 -4.57
C LYS A 163 21.85 21.31 -5.39
N MET A 164 21.86 21.50 -6.71
CA MET A 164 21.01 20.75 -7.64
C MET A 164 21.14 19.23 -7.48
N GLY A 165 20.02 18.56 -7.22
CA GLY A 165 19.92 17.10 -7.25
C GLY A 165 20.55 16.38 -6.06
N LEU A 166 20.89 17.08 -4.97
CA LEU A 166 21.49 16.47 -3.78
C LEU A 166 20.58 15.39 -3.17
N GLN A 167 19.30 15.70 -2.98
CA GLN A 167 18.30 14.74 -2.50
C GLN A 167 18.15 13.51 -3.42
N ALA A 168 18.18 13.70 -4.74
CA ALA A 168 18.09 12.58 -5.69
C ALA A 168 19.30 11.63 -5.60
N ARG A 169 20.49 12.17 -5.36
CA ARG A 169 21.71 11.39 -5.14
C ARG A 169 21.67 10.63 -3.81
N LEU A 170 21.22 11.29 -2.74
CA LEU A 170 20.99 10.69 -1.43
C LEU A 170 20.05 9.48 -1.55
N MET A 171 18.87 9.67 -2.13
CA MET A 171 17.89 8.60 -2.35
C MET A 171 18.47 7.44 -3.17
N SER A 172 19.23 7.74 -4.24
CA SER A 172 19.86 6.72 -5.07
C SER A 172 20.88 5.87 -4.30
N GLN A 173 21.65 6.50 -3.41
CA GLN A 173 22.63 5.80 -2.58
C GLN A 173 21.96 4.98 -1.48
N ALA A 174 20.98 5.55 -0.79
CA ALA A 174 20.27 4.89 0.29
C ALA A 174 19.47 3.69 -0.19
N LEU A 175 18.69 3.83 -1.27
CA LEU A 175 17.89 2.73 -1.81
C LEU A 175 18.75 1.55 -2.30
N ARG A 176 19.97 1.83 -2.79
CA ARG A 176 20.92 0.78 -3.19
C ARG A 176 21.35 -0.09 -1.99
N LYS A 177 21.50 0.51 -0.80
CA LYS A 177 21.80 -0.21 0.44
C LYS A 177 20.56 -0.92 1.00
N LEU A 178 19.49 -0.14 1.19
CA LEU A 178 18.24 -0.58 1.81
C LEU A 178 17.61 -1.78 1.09
N THR A 179 17.63 -1.83 -0.24
CA THR A 179 16.95 -2.90 -1.00
C THR A 179 17.43 -4.29 -0.61
N ALA A 180 18.74 -4.47 -0.38
CA ALA A 180 19.29 -5.76 0.01
C ALA A 180 18.91 -6.12 1.45
N THR A 181 18.96 -5.13 2.37
CA THR A 181 18.59 -5.31 3.78
C THR A 181 17.11 -5.69 3.90
N ILE A 182 16.23 -4.88 3.30
CA ILE A 182 14.77 -5.08 3.27
C ILE A 182 14.41 -6.48 2.76
N SER A 183 15.02 -6.92 1.66
CA SER A 183 14.73 -8.25 1.10
C SER A 183 15.19 -9.40 1.99
N LYS A 184 16.23 -9.22 2.82
CA LYS A 184 16.74 -10.27 3.71
C LYS A 184 15.92 -10.37 5.00
N THR A 185 15.36 -9.26 5.47
CA THR A 185 14.63 -9.18 6.74
C THR A 185 13.12 -9.27 6.59
N ASN A 186 12.62 -9.38 5.35
CA ASN A 186 11.20 -9.45 5.04
C ASN A 186 10.38 -8.24 5.53
N THR A 187 11.02 -7.09 5.77
CA THR A 187 10.34 -5.86 6.18
C THR A 187 9.59 -5.23 5.00
N VAL A 188 8.38 -4.71 5.21
CA VAL A 188 7.70 -3.83 4.25
C VAL A 188 8.19 -2.40 4.50
N CYS A 189 8.86 -1.80 3.52
CA CYS A 189 9.36 -0.43 3.63
C CYS A 189 8.50 0.51 2.78
N ILE A 190 7.70 1.35 3.43
CA ILE A 190 6.81 2.31 2.78
C ILE A 190 7.47 3.68 2.77
N PHE A 191 7.56 4.28 1.58
CA PHE A 191 7.89 5.69 1.41
C PHE A 191 6.63 6.46 1.07
N ILE A 192 6.29 7.44 1.89
CA ILE A 192 5.28 8.44 1.53
C ILE A 192 5.96 9.51 0.68
N ASN A 193 5.30 9.94 -0.39
CA ASN A 193 5.85 10.95 -1.28
C ASN A 193 4.78 11.96 -1.72
N GLN A 194 5.24 13.17 -2.04
CA GLN A 194 4.40 14.26 -2.51
C GLN A 194 4.53 14.40 -4.03
N LEU A 195 3.48 14.94 -4.65
CA LEU A 195 3.52 15.37 -6.04
C LEU A 195 4.16 16.77 -6.17
N ARG A 196 4.86 16.97 -7.28
CA ARG A 196 5.40 18.25 -7.76
C ARG A 196 5.15 18.33 -9.27
N GLU A 197 5.16 19.52 -9.82
CA GLU A 197 5.06 19.72 -11.27
C GLU A 197 6.44 19.91 -11.90
N LYS A 198 6.66 19.28 -13.06
CA LYS A 198 7.84 19.54 -13.88
C LYS A 198 7.60 20.79 -14.72
N ILE A 199 8.41 21.81 -14.46
CA ILE A 199 8.43 23.04 -15.27
C ILE A 199 8.82 22.70 -16.71
N GLY A 200 8.09 23.25 -17.68
CA GLY A 200 8.40 23.15 -19.11
C GLY A 200 7.77 21.96 -19.85
N VAL A 201 6.89 21.18 -19.21
CA VAL A 201 6.13 20.12 -19.88
C VAL A 201 4.88 20.71 -20.54
N MET A 202 4.88 20.86 -21.87
CA MET A 202 3.73 21.37 -22.64
C MET A 202 2.76 20.26 -23.11
N PHE A 203 3.17 18.99 -23.04
CA PHE A 203 2.35 17.84 -23.47
C PHE A 203 2.56 16.63 -22.53
N GLY A 204 1.48 15.95 -22.15
CA GLY A 204 1.49 14.81 -21.23
C GLY A 204 1.20 15.19 -19.77
N ASN A 205 1.51 14.29 -18.83
CA ASN A 205 1.32 14.55 -17.40
C ASN A 205 2.54 15.29 -16.81
N PRO A 206 2.38 16.54 -16.30
CA PRO A 206 3.48 17.30 -15.71
C PRO A 206 3.88 16.80 -14.31
N GLU A 207 3.07 15.95 -13.67
CA GLU A 207 3.31 15.51 -12.30
C GLU A 207 4.53 14.60 -12.17
N THR A 208 5.29 14.81 -11.10
CA THR A 208 6.41 13.97 -10.68
C THR A 208 6.44 13.84 -9.17
N THR A 209 7.18 12.85 -8.67
CA THR A 209 7.45 12.68 -7.25
C THR A 209 8.83 13.24 -6.87
N THR A 210 9.03 13.58 -5.60
CA THR A 210 10.29 14.09 -5.07
C THR A 210 11.34 12.98 -4.90
N GLY A 211 12.61 13.34 -4.65
CA GLY A 211 13.69 12.37 -4.44
C GLY A 211 14.28 11.73 -5.72
N GLY A 212 14.01 12.32 -6.89
CA GLY A 212 14.53 11.84 -8.18
C GLY A 212 13.82 10.58 -8.70
N ASN A 213 14.50 9.79 -9.53
CA ASN A 213 13.89 8.63 -10.19
C ASN A 213 14.16 7.29 -9.49
N ALA A 214 15.12 7.23 -8.56
CA ALA A 214 15.56 5.96 -7.96
C ALA A 214 14.39 5.19 -7.32
N LEU A 215 13.59 5.86 -6.48
CA LEU A 215 12.46 5.22 -5.79
C LEU A 215 11.48 4.58 -6.78
N LYS A 216 11.23 5.22 -7.92
CA LYS A 216 10.35 4.69 -8.98
C LYS A 216 10.84 3.35 -9.51
N PHE A 217 12.15 3.10 -9.56
CA PHE A 217 12.73 1.84 -10.04
C PHE A 217 12.78 0.77 -8.95
N TYR A 218 13.19 1.15 -7.73
CA TYR A 218 13.33 0.24 -6.60
C TYR A 218 11.99 -0.22 -6.03
N ALA A 219 10.97 0.65 -6.00
CA ALA A 219 9.64 0.29 -5.52
C ALA A 219 9.07 -0.91 -6.31
N SER A 220 8.60 -1.92 -5.59
CA SER A 220 7.90 -3.07 -6.17
C SER A 220 6.44 -2.74 -6.43
N VAL A 221 5.84 -1.95 -5.55
CA VAL A 221 4.49 -1.42 -5.69
C VAL A 221 4.55 0.10 -5.60
N ARG A 222 3.80 0.77 -6.47
CA ARG A 222 3.57 2.22 -6.38
C ARG A 222 2.08 2.49 -6.39
N LEU A 223 1.62 3.26 -5.42
CA LEU A 223 0.21 3.62 -5.23
C LEU A 223 0.04 5.13 -5.45
N ASP A 224 -0.83 5.48 -6.40
CA ASP A 224 -1.29 6.86 -6.63
C ASP A 224 -2.62 7.04 -5.91
N ILE A 225 -2.63 7.81 -4.83
CA ILE A 225 -3.80 8.03 -3.97
C ILE A 225 -4.30 9.46 -4.12
N ARG A 226 -5.58 9.61 -4.48
CA ARG A 226 -6.22 10.91 -4.77
C ARG A 226 -7.58 11.01 -4.10
N ARG A 227 -7.88 12.19 -3.57
CA ARG A 227 -9.24 12.54 -3.15
C ARG A 227 -10.11 12.72 -4.41
N SER A 228 -11.23 12.02 -4.46
CA SER A 228 -12.23 12.14 -5.53
C SER A 228 -13.30 13.16 -5.16
N THR A 229 -14.07 12.88 -4.11
CA THR A 229 -15.17 13.74 -3.65
C THR A 229 -15.17 13.86 -2.13
N GLN A 230 -15.69 14.97 -1.62
CA GLN A 230 -15.88 15.17 -0.19
C GLN A 230 -17.19 14.52 0.25
N ILE A 231 -17.18 13.83 1.38
CA ILE A 231 -18.36 13.26 2.01
C ILE A 231 -18.86 14.28 3.04
N LYS A 232 -20.15 14.60 2.98
CA LYS A 232 -20.79 15.59 3.85
C LYS A 232 -21.97 15.00 4.58
N ASP A 233 -22.19 15.46 5.80
CA ASP A 233 -23.45 15.32 6.53
C ASP A 233 -24.02 16.73 6.77
N GLY A 234 -25.11 17.05 6.07
CA GLY A 234 -25.57 18.42 5.92
C GLY A 234 -24.49 19.33 5.32
N ASP A 235 -24.08 20.36 6.07
CA ASP A 235 -23.03 21.30 5.69
C ASP A 235 -21.63 20.88 6.16
N GLU A 236 -21.53 19.90 7.06
CA GLU A 236 -20.27 19.48 7.67
C GLU A 236 -19.55 18.44 6.79
N ALA A 237 -18.24 18.65 6.59
CA ALA A 237 -17.40 17.70 5.87
C ALA A 237 -16.89 16.61 6.82
N ILE A 238 -17.43 15.39 6.69
CA ILE A 238 -17.15 14.27 7.59
C ILE A 238 -16.11 13.29 7.04
N GLY A 239 -15.75 13.40 5.76
CA GLY A 239 -14.75 12.52 5.16
C GLY A 239 -14.51 12.77 3.68
N ASN A 240 -13.80 11.85 3.05
CA ASN A 240 -13.46 11.90 1.63
C ASN A 240 -13.63 10.53 0.97
N ARG A 241 -14.22 10.49 -0.22
CA ARG A 241 -14.07 9.37 -1.15
C ARG A 241 -12.68 9.49 -1.77
N VAL A 242 -11.91 8.42 -1.68
CA VAL A 242 -10.53 8.36 -2.14
C VAL A 242 -10.38 7.26 -3.17
N LYS A 243 -9.63 7.56 -4.24
CA LYS A 243 -9.25 6.60 -5.28
C LYS A 243 -7.79 6.26 -5.15
N VAL A 244 -7.48 4.97 -5.13
CA VAL A 244 -6.11 4.46 -5.15
C VAL A 244 -5.88 3.67 -6.44
N LYS A 245 -4.86 4.04 -7.20
CA LYS A 245 -4.43 3.32 -8.41
C LYS A 245 -3.09 2.65 -8.18
N VAL A 246 -3.00 1.37 -8.49
CA VAL A 246 -1.75 0.59 -8.48
C VAL A 246 -0.98 0.90 -9.76
N VAL A 247 -0.20 1.98 -9.78
CA VAL A 247 0.51 2.42 -11.01
C VAL A 247 1.74 1.59 -11.33
N LYS A 248 2.25 0.83 -10.36
CA LYS A 248 3.31 -0.16 -10.56
C LYS A 248 3.06 -1.34 -9.64
N ASN A 249 3.23 -2.54 -10.19
CA ASN A 249 3.15 -3.79 -9.43
C ASN A 249 4.14 -4.80 -10.07
N LYS A 250 5.14 -5.25 -9.31
CA LYS A 250 6.11 -6.27 -9.74
C LYS A 250 5.72 -7.70 -9.35
N VAL A 251 4.63 -7.85 -8.60
CA VAL A 251 4.23 -9.12 -7.96
C VAL A 251 2.86 -9.62 -8.40
N ALA A 252 2.06 -8.74 -9.02
CA ALA A 252 0.81 -9.07 -9.71
C ALA A 252 0.58 -8.08 -10.87
N PRO A 253 -0.46 -8.28 -11.71
CA PRO A 253 -0.81 -7.32 -12.75
C PRO A 253 -1.04 -5.89 -12.22
N PRO A 254 -0.41 -4.87 -12.81
CA PRO A 254 -0.58 -3.47 -12.41
C PRO A 254 -1.88 -2.84 -12.96
N PHE A 255 -2.08 -1.56 -12.67
CA PHE A 255 -3.11 -0.66 -13.21
C PHE A 255 -4.55 -0.89 -12.76
N ARG A 256 -4.77 -1.82 -11.82
CA ARG A 256 -6.02 -1.88 -11.07
C ARG A 256 -6.18 -0.64 -10.19
N SER A 257 -7.42 -0.27 -9.92
CA SER A 257 -7.77 0.81 -8.99
C SER A 257 -8.90 0.37 -8.09
N THR A 258 -8.98 1.01 -6.93
CA THR A 258 -10.09 0.87 -6.00
C THR A 258 -10.51 2.24 -5.50
N GLU A 259 -11.73 2.34 -5.00
CA GLU A 259 -12.28 3.51 -4.36
C GLU A 259 -12.88 3.12 -3.01
N PHE A 260 -12.57 3.90 -1.98
CA PHE A 260 -13.07 3.69 -0.64
C PHE A 260 -13.21 5.03 0.09
N ASP A 261 -13.94 5.03 1.21
CA ASP A 261 -14.16 6.21 2.01
C ASP A 261 -13.10 6.29 3.12
N ILE A 262 -12.55 7.48 3.32
CA ILE A 262 -11.79 7.83 4.53
C ILE A 262 -12.65 8.80 5.34
N ILE A 263 -13.13 8.34 6.49
CA ILE A 263 -13.93 9.13 7.43
C ILE A 263 -12.98 9.78 8.44
N PHE A 264 -13.17 11.07 8.72
CA PHE A 264 -12.30 11.79 9.64
C PHE A 264 -12.45 11.24 11.06
N GLY A 265 -11.31 10.94 11.70
CA GLY A 265 -11.29 10.34 13.04
C GLY A 265 -11.48 8.81 13.08
N GLU A 266 -11.92 8.18 11.99
CA GLU A 266 -12.15 6.72 11.92
C GLU A 266 -11.22 6.02 10.91
N GLY A 267 -10.80 6.72 9.86
CA GLY A 267 -9.94 6.17 8.80
C GLY A 267 -10.73 5.49 7.68
N ILE A 268 -10.15 4.44 7.09
CA ILE A 268 -10.71 3.69 5.96
C ILE A 268 -11.98 2.95 6.42
N SER A 269 -13.10 3.23 5.76
CA SER A 269 -14.38 2.60 6.05
C SER A 269 -14.47 1.21 5.41
N LYS A 270 -14.06 0.19 6.16
CA LYS A 270 -14.16 -1.22 5.74
C LYS A 270 -15.60 -1.63 5.43
N VAL A 271 -16.58 -1.16 6.21
CA VAL A 271 -18.00 -1.44 5.98
C VAL A 271 -18.50 -0.79 4.69
N GLY A 272 -18.04 0.44 4.40
CA GLY A 272 -18.34 1.10 3.13
C GLY A 272 -17.85 0.29 1.93
N GLU A 273 -16.64 -0.28 2.02
CA GLU A 273 -16.10 -1.17 0.98
C GLU A 273 -16.92 -2.45 0.83
N ILE A 274 -17.30 -3.11 1.93
CA ILE A 274 -18.13 -4.31 1.89
C ILE A 274 -19.44 -4.05 1.14
N ILE A 275 -20.09 -2.92 1.39
CA ILE A 275 -21.33 -2.55 0.70
C ILE A 275 -21.08 -2.32 -0.78
N ASP A 276 -20.13 -1.44 -1.10
CA ASP A 276 -19.89 -1.02 -2.49
C ASP A 276 -19.45 -2.22 -3.35
N MET A 277 -18.52 -3.04 -2.85
CA MET A 277 -18.06 -4.26 -3.52
C MET A 277 -19.14 -5.34 -3.55
N GLY A 278 -19.93 -5.48 -2.48
CA GLY A 278 -21.05 -6.41 -2.42
C GLY A 278 -22.08 -6.11 -3.52
N VAL A 279 -22.36 -4.84 -3.77
CA VAL A 279 -23.24 -4.42 -4.88
C VAL A 279 -22.59 -4.65 -6.24
N GLU A 280 -21.33 -4.25 -6.42
CA GLU A 280 -20.60 -4.44 -7.68
C GLU A 280 -20.54 -5.91 -8.11
N LEU A 281 -20.32 -6.80 -7.14
CA LEU A 281 -20.27 -8.24 -7.35
C LEU A 281 -21.65 -8.91 -7.33
N GLY A 282 -22.75 -8.17 -7.15
CA GLY A 282 -24.11 -8.71 -7.09
C GLY A 282 -24.37 -9.67 -5.92
N ILE A 283 -23.60 -9.56 -4.84
CA ILE A 283 -23.82 -10.25 -3.56
C ILE A 283 -24.90 -9.51 -2.78
N ILE A 284 -24.84 -8.18 -2.77
CA ILE A 284 -25.88 -7.29 -2.26
C ILE A 284 -26.69 -6.81 -3.45
N GLN A 285 -28.01 -6.98 -3.39
CA GLN A 285 -28.93 -6.50 -4.41
C GLN A 285 -29.34 -5.06 -4.09
N LYS A 286 -29.36 -4.20 -5.11
CA LYS A 286 -29.80 -2.81 -4.99
C LYS A 286 -30.99 -2.56 -5.92
N SER A 287 -32.13 -2.19 -5.36
CA SER A 287 -33.34 -1.81 -6.10
C SER A 287 -33.73 -0.38 -5.74
N GLY A 288 -33.38 0.58 -6.61
CA GLY A 288 -33.52 2.00 -6.32
C GLY A 288 -32.65 2.41 -5.12
N SER A 289 -33.29 2.89 -4.05
CA SER A 289 -32.64 3.24 -2.78
C SER A 289 -32.55 2.08 -1.79
N TRP A 290 -33.18 0.93 -2.06
CA TRP A 290 -33.22 -0.23 -1.16
C TRP A 290 -32.08 -1.21 -1.43
N PHE A 291 -31.51 -1.75 -0.35
CA PHE A 291 -30.49 -2.79 -0.37
C PHE A 291 -31.02 -4.07 0.27
N SER A 292 -30.66 -5.21 -0.30
CA SER A 292 -31.07 -6.53 0.17
C SER A 292 -29.95 -7.56 0.02
N TYR A 293 -29.95 -8.56 0.91
CA TYR A 293 -28.98 -9.64 0.97
C TYR A 293 -29.70 -10.95 1.30
N ASP A 294 -29.46 -12.01 0.52
CA ASP A 294 -30.11 -13.33 0.66
C ASP A 294 -31.62 -13.23 0.97
N SER A 295 -32.33 -12.45 0.16
CA SER A 295 -33.78 -12.15 0.28
C SER A 295 -34.23 -11.29 1.47
N ASN A 296 -33.34 -10.98 2.42
CA ASN A 296 -33.63 -10.06 3.51
C ASN A 296 -33.38 -8.60 3.10
N LYS A 297 -34.23 -7.67 3.55
CA LYS A 297 -34.01 -6.23 3.37
C LYS A 297 -32.98 -5.75 4.38
N LEU A 298 -31.87 -5.18 3.90
CA LEU A 298 -30.85 -4.57 4.75
C LEU A 298 -31.28 -3.15 5.17
N GLY A 299 -31.85 -2.38 4.25
CA GLY A 299 -32.29 -1.02 4.57
C GLY A 299 -32.47 -0.13 3.35
N GLN A 300 -32.93 1.09 3.60
CA GLN A 300 -33.05 2.14 2.59
C GLN A 300 -31.91 3.15 2.73
N GLY A 301 -31.15 3.33 1.67
CA GLY A 301 -29.98 4.21 1.65
C GLY A 301 -28.70 3.55 2.17
N ARG A 302 -27.56 4.03 1.69
CA ARG A 302 -26.23 3.47 2.00
C ARG A 302 -25.88 3.60 3.48
N GLU A 303 -26.24 4.71 4.12
CA GLU A 303 -25.87 4.97 5.52
C GLU A 303 -26.62 4.06 6.50
N ALA A 304 -27.92 3.80 6.27
CA ALA A 304 -28.68 2.87 7.10
C ALA A 304 -28.12 1.44 7.04
N VAL A 305 -27.70 1.00 5.84
CA VAL A 305 -27.09 -0.32 5.64
C VAL A 305 -25.70 -0.38 6.30
N LYS A 306 -24.93 0.71 6.22
CA LYS A 306 -23.63 0.84 6.89
C LYS A 306 -23.78 0.69 8.40
N GLN A 307 -24.75 1.38 9.01
CA GLN A 307 -25.03 1.22 10.44
C GLN A 307 -25.43 -0.21 10.78
N LEU A 308 -26.33 -0.84 10.00
CA LEU A 308 -26.73 -2.22 10.23
C LEU A 308 -25.55 -3.20 10.19
N ILE A 309 -24.64 -3.06 9.23
CA ILE A 309 -23.47 -3.94 9.11
C ILE A 309 -22.45 -3.65 10.22
N MET A 310 -22.30 -2.39 10.64
CA MET A 310 -21.47 -2.03 11.80
C MET A 310 -22.00 -2.68 13.09
N ASP A 311 -23.32 -2.69 13.28
CA ASP A 311 -23.96 -3.28 14.46
C ASP A 311 -23.96 -4.83 14.43
N ASN A 312 -23.67 -5.44 13.27
CA ASN A 312 -23.67 -6.90 13.08
C ASN A 312 -22.34 -7.40 12.47
N PRO A 313 -21.28 -7.57 13.28
CA PRO A 313 -19.96 -8.02 12.79
C PRO A 313 -19.97 -9.39 12.09
N GLU A 314 -20.86 -10.30 12.50
CA GLU A 314 -21.03 -11.61 11.85
C GLU A 314 -21.49 -11.47 10.39
N LEU A 315 -22.47 -10.59 10.15
CA LEU A 315 -22.95 -10.29 8.80
C LEU A 315 -21.85 -9.64 7.95
N ALA A 316 -21.07 -8.73 8.55
CA ALA A 316 -19.93 -8.11 7.87
C ALA A 316 -18.90 -9.17 7.42
N ALA A 317 -18.55 -10.09 8.30
CA ALA A 317 -17.60 -11.17 8.01
C ALA A 317 -18.13 -12.15 6.96
N GLU A 318 -19.42 -12.47 6.99
CA GLU A 318 -20.06 -13.35 6.01
C GLU A 318 -20.01 -12.73 4.60
N ILE A 319 -20.42 -11.46 4.46
CA ILE A 319 -20.42 -10.76 3.17
C ILE A 319 -18.98 -10.58 2.67
N GLU A 320 -18.04 -10.19 3.54
CA GLU A 320 -16.61 -10.10 3.19
C GLU A 320 -16.07 -11.45 2.69
N GLY A 321 -16.43 -12.56 3.35
CA GLY A 321 -16.05 -13.91 2.93
C GLY A 321 -16.56 -14.24 1.53
N LYS A 322 -17.83 -13.94 1.23
CA LYS A 322 -18.41 -14.12 -0.10
C LYS A 322 -17.73 -13.23 -1.15
N ILE A 323 -17.39 -11.98 -0.81
CA ILE A 323 -16.64 -11.07 -1.69
C ILE A 323 -15.28 -11.66 -2.05
N ARG A 324 -14.49 -12.07 -1.05
CA ARG A 324 -13.15 -12.65 -1.26
C ARG A 324 -13.22 -13.92 -2.09
N ALA A 325 -14.18 -14.81 -1.81
CA ALA A 325 -14.37 -16.05 -2.55
C ALA A 325 -14.73 -15.79 -4.03
N LYS A 326 -15.64 -14.85 -4.30
CA LYS A 326 -16.05 -14.50 -5.66
C LYS A 326 -14.91 -13.86 -6.45
N VAL A 327 -14.12 -12.99 -5.82
CA VAL A 327 -12.96 -12.37 -6.47
C VAL A 327 -11.87 -13.40 -6.77
N ALA A 328 -11.61 -14.35 -5.85
CA ALA A 328 -10.68 -15.46 -6.11
C ALA A 328 -11.14 -16.32 -7.30
N ALA A 329 -12.44 -16.62 -7.39
CA ALA A 329 -13.02 -17.36 -8.52
C ALA A 329 -12.83 -16.61 -9.85
N VAL A 330 -13.06 -15.30 -9.88
CA VAL A 330 -12.85 -14.45 -11.08
C VAL A 330 -11.37 -14.42 -11.48
N GLN A 331 -10.45 -14.30 -10.51
CA GLN A 331 -9.01 -14.25 -10.78
C GLN A 331 -8.45 -15.58 -11.29
N SER A 332 -9.03 -16.72 -10.87
CA SER A 332 -8.69 -18.06 -11.37
C SER A 332 -9.32 -18.40 -12.73
N GLY A 333 -10.14 -17.51 -13.30
CA GLY A 333 -10.87 -17.75 -14.55
C GLY A 333 -12.09 -18.67 -14.41
N ALA A 334 -12.52 -18.98 -13.18
CA ALA A 334 -13.64 -19.86 -12.90
C ALA A 334 -15.02 -19.17 -12.91
N ALA A 335 -15.07 -17.82 -12.96
CA ALA A 335 -16.32 -17.06 -12.98
C ALA A 335 -16.20 -15.75 -13.78
N GLU A 336 -17.21 -15.43 -14.59
CA GLU A 336 -17.37 -14.11 -15.21
C GLU A 336 -18.08 -13.14 -14.24
N VAL A 337 -17.55 -11.91 -14.11
CA VAL A 337 -18.27 -10.81 -13.46
C VAL A 337 -19.30 -10.30 -14.46
N LYS A 338 -20.57 -10.69 -14.28
CA LYS A 338 -21.67 -9.95 -14.92
C LYS A 338 -21.82 -8.62 -14.17
N PRO A 339 -21.68 -7.46 -14.85
CA PRO A 339 -22.02 -6.20 -14.22
C PRO A 339 -23.47 -6.26 -13.77
N ALA A 340 -23.75 -5.82 -12.54
CA ALA A 340 -25.12 -5.57 -12.12
C ALA A 340 -25.70 -4.54 -13.10
N ALA A 341 -26.64 -4.97 -13.94
CA ALA A 341 -27.30 -4.11 -14.90
C ALA A 341 -27.85 -2.90 -14.13
N ALA A 342 -27.38 -1.71 -14.50
CA ALA A 342 -28.06 -0.48 -14.12
C ALA A 342 -29.53 -0.68 -14.48
N ALA A 343 -30.40 -0.68 -13.47
CA ALA A 343 -31.84 -0.82 -13.65
C ALA A 343 -32.29 0.33 -14.55
N ALA A 344 -32.39 0.03 -15.85
CA ALA A 344 -32.95 0.93 -16.84
C ALA A 344 -34.41 1.17 -16.46
N ALA A 345 -34.74 2.46 -16.39
CA ALA A 345 -36.06 2.99 -16.13
C ALA A 345 -37.15 2.23 -16.90
N ALA A 346 -38.08 1.65 -16.14
CA ALA A 346 -39.36 1.17 -16.63
C ALA A 346 -40.45 1.74 -15.71
N ALA A 347 -40.98 2.90 -16.11
CA ALA A 347 -42.21 3.59 -15.70
C ALA A 347 -42.05 5.02 -16.27
N GLU A 348 -42.85 5.55 -17.19
CA GLU A 348 -44.27 5.38 -17.48
C GLU A 348 -44.56 5.71 -18.95
N ALA A 349 -45.70 5.17 -19.41
CA ALA A 349 -46.42 5.58 -20.61
C ALA A 349 -47.21 6.88 -20.38
#